data_AF-A0A2M7VG47-F1
#
_entry.id   AF-A0A2M7VG47-F1
#
_cell.length_a   1.000
_cell.length_b   1.000
_cell.length_c   1.000
_cell.angle_alpha   90.00
_cell.angle_beta   90.00
_cell.angle_gamma   90.00
#
_symmetry.space_group_name_H-M   'P 1'
#
loop_
_entity.id
_entity.type
_entity.pdbx_description
1 polymer ?
#
loop_
_entity_poly.entity_id
_entity_poly.type
_entity_poly.pdbx_seq_one_letter_code
_entity_poly.pdbx_strand_id
1 'polypeptide(L)'
;MDKIEIIGFVAGVLVAISLLPQLIKSWKTKSTKDVALAWTVINLTGQMLWLVYGVYINSTPLVVMSSITMIMNIFIVTLKLKFG
;
A
#
# COMPACT_ATOMS: atom_id res chain seq x y z
N MET A 1 -6.35 -19.20 13.42
CA MET A 1 -5.31 -18.20 13.14
C MET A 1 -4.45 -18.09 14.38
N ASP A 2 -3.15 -18.15 14.19
CA ASP A 2 -2.21 -17.98 15.30
C ASP A 2 -2.22 -16.52 15.78
N LYS A 3 -1.83 -16.25 17.03
CA LYS A 3 -1.85 -14.88 17.60
C LYS A 3 -0.99 -13.92 16.75
N ILE A 4 0.11 -14.43 16.21
CA ILE A 4 1.02 -13.68 15.33
C ILE A 4 0.32 -13.31 14.01
N GLU A 5 -0.50 -14.20 13.46
CA GLU A 5 -1.23 -13.93 12.21
C GLU A 5 -2.27 -12.83 12.40
N ILE A 6 -3.00 -12.85 13.52
CA ILE A 6 -3.99 -11.82 13.86
C ILE A 6 -3.32 -10.44 13.94
N ILE A 7 -2.16 -10.35 14.62
CA ILE A 7 -1.39 -9.11 14.69
C ILE A 7 -0.95 -8.66 13.30
N GLY A 8 -0.49 -9.59 12.46
CA GLY A 8 -0.11 -9.30 11.07
C GLY A 8 -1.26 -8.73 10.23
N PHE A 9 -2.45 -9.31 10.34
CA PHE A 9 -3.64 -8.80 9.65
C PHE A 9 -4.06 -7.42 10.18
N VAL A 10 -4.11 -7.23 11.50
CA VAL A 10 -4.44 -5.93 12.11
C VAL A 10 -3.45 -4.86 11.67
N ALA A 11 -2.15 -5.16 11.73
CA ALA A 11 -1.10 -4.24 11.27
C ALA A 11 -1.30 -3.86 9.79
N GLY A 12 -1.52 -4.84 8.93
CA GLY A 12 -1.77 -4.59 7.52
C GLY A 12 -3.05 -3.78 7.26
N VAL A 13 -4.11 -3.99 8.04
CA VAL A 13 -5.37 -3.23 7.90
C VAL A 13 -5.15 -1.78 8.27
N LEU A 14 -4.41 -1.50 9.36
CA LEU A 14 -4.07 -0.14 9.75
C LEU A 14 -3.24 0.57 8.67
N VAL A 15 -2.31 -0.14 8.04
CA VAL A 15 -1.54 0.40 6.91
C VAL A 15 -2.42 0.66 5.68
N ALA A 16 -3.34 -0.25 5.35
CA ALA A 16 -4.27 -0.03 4.24
C ALA A 16 -5.20 1.17 4.49
N ILE A 17 -5.72 1.29 5.71
CA ILE A 17 -6.57 2.42 6.12
C ILE A 17 -5.80 3.73 6.08
N SER A 18 -4.50 3.77 6.40
CA SER A 18 -3.72 5.01 6.33
C SER A 18 -3.54 5.52 4.89
N LEU A 19 -3.51 4.62 3.90
CA LEU A 19 -3.40 4.97 2.48
C LEU A 19 -4.75 5.39 1.87
N LEU A 20 -5.87 4.94 2.44
CA LEU A 20 -7.20 5.15 1.89
C LEU A 20 -7.62 6.65 1.83
N PRO A 21 -7.42 7.48 2.87
CA PRO A 21 -7.67 8.92 2.81
C PRO A 21 -6.87 9.62 1.71
N GLN A 22 -5.61 9.23 1.51
CA GLN A 22 -4.76 9.81 0.48
C GLN A 22 -5.28 9.47 -0.92
N LEU A 23 -5.69 8.21 -1.14
CA LEU A 23 -6.29 7.77 -2.39
C LEU A 23 -7.61 8.50 -2.67
N ILE A 24 -8.51 8.57 -1.68
CA ILE A 24 -9.81 9.24 -1.80
C ILE A 24 -9.62 10.73 -2.08
N LYS A 25 -8.73 11.41 -1.34
CA LYS A 25 -8.43 12.84 -1.54
C LYS A 25 -7.93 13.06 -2.96
N SER A 26 -6.91 12.32 -3.39
CA SER A 26 -6.33 12.42 -4.74
C SER A 26 -7.36 12.18 -5.85
N TRP A 27 -8.26 11.20 -5.65
CA TRP A 27 -9.32 10.90 -6.62
C TRP A 27 -10.38 12.01 -6.69
N LYS A 28 -10.78 12.58 -5.55
CA LYS A 28 -11.82 13.62 -5.46
C LYS A 28 -11.31 14.99 -5.93
N THR A 29 -10.12 15.40 -5.49
CA THR A 29 -9.56 16.71 -5.82
C THR A 29 -8.99 16.77 -7.24
N LYS A 30 -8.75 15.62 -7.88
CA LYS A 30 -8.09 15.53 -9.19
C LYS A 30 -6.79 16.34 -9.22
N SER A 31 -6.10 16.39 -8.08
CA SER A 31 -4.86 17.12 -7.87
C SER A 31 -3.98 16.32 -6.92
N THR A 32 -2.74 16.10 -7.35
CA THR A 32 -1.74 15.34 -6.60
C THR A 32 -0.45 16.13 -6.41
N LYS A 33 -0.51 17.47 -6.53
CA LYS A 33 0.65 18.37 -6.38
C LYS A 33 1.41 18.14 -5.07
N ASP A 34 0.67 17.90 -3.98
CA ASP A 34 1.25 17.66 -2.65
C ASP A 34 1.85 16.26 -2.48
N VAL A 35 1.62 15.34 -3.41
CA VAL A 35 2.12 13.96 -3.35
C VAL A 35 3.48 13.89 -4.02
N ALA A 36 4.51 13.58 -3.24
CA ALA A 36 5.84 13.34 -3.78
C ALA A 36 5.88 12.03 -4.60
N LEU A 37 6.22 12.12 -5.89
CA LEU A 37 6.32 10.94 -6.77
C LEU A 37 7.37 9.95 -6.22
N ALA A 38 8.51 10.46 -5.74
CA ALA A 38 9.56 9.66 -5.12
C ALA A 38 9.04 8.81 -3.95
N TRP A 39 8.22 9.40 -3.06
CA TRP A 39 7.62 8.67 -1.94
C TRP A 39 6.73 7.51 -2.44
N THR A 40 5.88 7.76 -3.45
CA THR A 40 5.00 6.70 -3.98
C THR A 40 5.77 5.56 -4.65
N VAL A 41 6.85 5.86 -5.37
CA VAL A 41 7.68 4.85 -6.04
C VAL A 41 8.48 4.02 -5.04
N ILE A 42 9.07 4.67 -4.04
CA ILE A 42 9.78 3.97 -2.96
C ILE A 42 8.83 3.05 -2.20
N ASN A 43 7.63 3.54 -1.87
CA ASN A 43 6.62 2.74 -1.16
C ASN A 43 6.15 1.54 -2.00
N LEU A 44 5.91 1.73 -3.30
CA LEU A 44 5.54 0.64 -4.21
C LEU A 44 6.64 -0.43 -4.29
N THR A 45 7.89 0.00 -4.39
CA THR A 45 9.06 -0.90 -4.44
C THR A 45 9.22 -1.67 -3.12
N GLY A 46 9.07 -0.99 -1.99
CA GLY A 46 9.08 -1.63 -0.67
C GLY A 46 7.97 -2.68 -0.52
N GLN A 47 6.75 -2.41 -0.98
CA GLN A 47 5.66 -3.39 -0.92
C GLN A 47 5.89 -4.61 -1.82
N MET A 48 6.51 -4.42 -3.00
CA MET A 48 6.94 -5.54 -3.84
C MET A 48 7.96 -6.42 -3.10
N LEU A 49 8.95 -5.82 -2.43
CA LEU A 49 9.93 -6.56 -1.63
C LEU A 49 9.29 -7.27 -0.43
N TRP A 50 8.35 -6.63 0.27
CA TRP A 50 7.61 -7.26 1.37
C TRP A 50 6.76 -8.45 0.91
N LEU A 51 6.14 -8.35 -0.27
CA LEU A 51 5.37 -9.45 -0.85
C LEU A 51 6.28 -10.64 -1.15
N VAL A 52 7.42 -10.41 -1.81
CA VAL A 52 8.43 -11.44 -2.07
C VAL A 52 8.93 -12.07 -0.77
N TYR A 53 9.29 -11.25 0.22
CA TYR A 53 9.72 -11.71 1.54
C TYR A 53 8.64 -12.53 2.24
N GLY A 54 7.38 -12.08 2.21
CA GLY A 54 6.23 -12.77 2.81
C GLY A 54 5.99 -14.15 2.22
N VAL A 55 6.18 -14.31 0.90
CA VAL A 55 6.14 -15.62 0.24
C VAL A 55 7.28 -16.51 0.74
N TYR A 56 8.51 -16.00 0.83
CA TYR A 56 9.65 -16.78 1.35
C TYR A 56 9.45 -17.30 2.77
N ILE A 57 8.82 -16.51 3.65
CA ILE A 57 8.55 -16.91 5.03
C ILE A 57 7.18 -17.58 5.24
N ASN A 58 6.44 -17.87 4.15
CA ASN A 58 5.08 -18.41 4.20
C ASN A 58 4.11 -17.62 5.11
N SER A 59 4.26 -16.29 5.16
CA SER A 59 3.41 -15.43 5.98
C SER A 59 2.18 -14.96 5.21
N THR A 60 1.07 -15.69 5.36
CA THR A 60 -0.23 -15.33 4.80
C THR A 60 -0.65 -13.87 5.05
N PRO A 61 -0.61 -13.32 6.29
CA PRO A 61 -1.01 -11.94 6.52
C PRO A 61 -0.13 -10.95 5.76
N LEU A 62 1.18 -11.18 5.71
CA LEU A 62 2.10 -10.27 5.03
C LEU A 62 1.84 -10.27 3.52
N VAL A 63 1.69 -11.45 2.91
CA VAL A 63 1.42 -11.58 1.46
C VAL A 63 0.10 -10.91 1.09
N VAL A 64 -0.99 -11.20 1.83
CA VAL A 64 -2.31 -10.63 1.56
C VAL A 64 -2.30 -9.11 1.72
N MET A 65 -1.76 -8.61 2.83
CA MET A 65 -1.81 -7.19 3.14
C MET A 65 -0.85 -6.35 2.29
N SER A 66 0.34 -6.87 1.95
CA SER A 66 1.23 -6.20 0.99
C SER A 66 0.61 -6.18 -0.41
N SER A 67 -0.12 -7.21 -0.84
CA SER A 67 -0.83 -7.21 -2.12
C SER A 67 -1.91 -6.11 -2.19
N ILE A 68 -2.72 -5.97 -1.14
CA ILE A 68 -3.76 -4.93 -1.06
C ILE A 68 -3.14 -3.53 -1.10
N THR A 69 -2.13 -3.29 -0.27
CA THR A 69 -1.46 -1.98 -0.20
C THR A 69 -0.68 -1.65 -1.48
N MET A 70 -0.14 -2.65 -2.18
CA MET A 70 0.49 -2.49 -3.48
C MET A 70 -0.53 -2.00 -4.53
N ILE A 71 -1.72 -2.60 -4.59
CA ILE A 71 -2.80 -2.16 -5.49
C ILE A 71 -3.17 -0.71 -5.20
N MET A 72 -3.37 -0.34 -3.94
CA MET A 72 -3.69 1.05 -3.56
C MET A 72 -2.59 2.02 -3.98
N ASN A 73 -1.31 1.66 -3.81
CA ASN A 73 -0.18 2.48 -4.26
C ASN A 73 -0.15 2.64 -5.78
N ILE A 74 -0.42 1.58 -6.55
CA ILE A 74 -0.51 1.65 -8.02
C ILE A 74 -1.58 2.66 -8.43
N PHE A 75 -2.74 2.66 -7.78
CA PHE A 75 -3.77 3.67 -8.03
C PHE A 75 -3.29 5.08 -7.71
N ILE A 76 -2.61 5.30 -6.57
CA ILE A 76 -2.07 6.61 -6.20
C ILE A 76 -1.03 7.08 -7.23
N VAL A 77 -0.12 6.21 -7.67
CA VAL A 77 0.87 6.53 -8.71
C VAL A 77 0.18 6.89 -10.03
N THR A 78 -0.84 6.12 -10.43
CA THR A 78 -1.61 6.39 -11.66
C THR A 78 -2.30 7.76 -11.59
N LEU A 79 -2.89 8.10 -10.44
CA LEU A 79 -3.46 9.42 -10.21
C LEU A 79 -2.40 10.52 -10.22
N LYS A 80 -1.21 10.25 -9.66
CA LYS A 80 -0.09 11.19 -9.68
C LYS A 80 0.41 11.46 -11.09
N LEU A 81 0.46 10.46 -11.96
CA LEU A 81 0.87 10.64 -13.34
C LEU A 81 -0.20 11.37 -14.18
N LYS A 82 -1.49 11.22 -13.83
CA LYS A 82 -2.61 11.84 -14.55
C LYS A 82 -2.94 13.27 -14.08
N PHE A 83 -2.78 13.54 -12.79
CA PHE A 83 -3.20 14.78 -12.11
C PHE A 83 -2.05 15.47 -11.38
N GLY A 84 -0.81 15.16 -11.77
CA GLY A 84 0.44 15.65 -11.19
C GLY A 84 0.78 17.07 -11.58
#